data_AF-A0A9E1J8M2-F1
#
_entry.id   AF-A0A9E1J8M2-F1
#
_cell.length_a   1.000
_cell.length_b   1.000
_cell.length_c   1.000
_cell.angle_alpha   90.00
_cell.angle_beta   90.00
_cell.angle_gamma   90.00
#
_symmetry.space_group_name_H-M   'P 1'
#
loop_
_entity.id
_entity.type
_entity.pdbx_description
1 polymer ?
#
loop_
_entity_poly.entity_id
_entity_poly.type
_entity_poly.pdbx_seq_one_letter_code
_entity_poly.pdbx_strand_id
1 'polypeptide(L)'
;PFLAMAVALFVLICAFVLVWARRGRIWRTALLAPMLVVLGLVALVPFVLPTELGARFKSTGRDTQTRLDHFREALEFRDSRLQTQILGMGLGMFPRTYQQRRAHFHTLARYSFDGPPGRRYLTLSSGDNLYVSQKIDAKANTPYLFAFNYRTSETKFLVTAAICEKWLLHSRVCSWHSFRLEPTGGKWRNFTTQINTNKVGLPPGRIGALSAPPIRLALFTQGAPGGVSFDDLALVTADGTNLVRNGDFSGNNDHWFWTVDNHLPWHTKNMAVNVLFDQGWLGIAGVSLLILVTLAGFVRAVFQSRPEAVPWLGALAGYLVNGLVVSPFDQPRLAMLFYLICFFVILKFFRGNRPVPG
;
A
#
# COMPACT_ATOMS: atom_id res chain seq x y z
N PRO A 1 -0.06 -12.96 -1.95
CA PRO A 1 -1.35 -12.86 -2.67
C PRO A 1 -1.80 -14.16 -3.36
N PHE A 2 -0.98 -14.83 -4.15
CA PHE A 2 -1.43 -15.98 -4.95
C PHE A 2 -1.60 -17.28 -4.16
N LEU A 3 -0.65 -17.61 -3.28
CA LEU A 3 -0.83 -18.71 -2.33
C LEU A 3 -2.09 -18.49 -1.48
N ALA A 4 -2.32 -17.25 -1.07
CA ALA A 4 -3.52 -16.89 -0.32
C ALA A 4 -4.81 -17.10 -1.14
N MET A 5 -4.80 -16.76 -2.43
CA MET A 5 -5.91 -17.01 -3.33
C MET A 5 -6.15 -18.51 -3.53
N ALA A 6 -5.09 -19.29 -3.77
CA ALA A 6 -5.17 -20.74 -3.94
C ALA A 6 -5.71 -21.43 -2.67
N VAL A 7 -5.19 -21.07 -1.50
CA VAL A 7 -5.67 -21.59 -0.22
C VAL A 7 -7.11 -21.15 0.05
N ALA A 8 -7.46 -19.89 -0.22
CA ALA A 8 -8.83 -19.41 -0.07
C ALA A 8 -9.80 -20.18 -0.97
N LEU A 9 -9.47 -20.37 -2.25
CA LEU A 9 -10.28 -21.14 -3.20
C LEU A 9 -10.39 -22.61 -2.80
N PHE A 10 -9.30 -23.23 -2.36
CA PHE A 10 -9.31 -24.60 -1.87
C PHE A 10 -10.24 -24.75 -0.64
N VAL A 11 -10.09 -23.87 0.35
CA VAL A 11 -10.94 -23.85 1.54
C VAL A 11 -12.41 -23.63 1.17
N LEU A 12 -12.69 -22.73 0.22
CA LEU A 12 -14.04 -22.49 -0.29
C LEU A 12 -14.64 -23.75 -0.93
N ILE A 13 -13.88 -24.42 -1.81
CA ILE A 13 -14.33 -25.64 -2.50
C ILE A 13 -14.59 -26.76 -1.49
N CYS A 14 -13.64 -27.02 -0.59
CA CYS A 14 -13.77 -28.08 0.41
C CYS A 14 -14.95 -27.83 1.35
N ALA A 15 -15.10 -26.61 1.86
CA ALA A 15 -16.19 -26.26 2.76
C ALA A 15 -17.55 -26.30 2.03
N PHE A 16 -17.60 -25.87 0.77
CA PHE A 16 -18.80 -25.96 -0.07
C PHE A 16 -19.22 -27.43 -0.28
N VAL A 17 -18.31 -28.27 -0.77
CA VAL A 17 -18.56 -29.71 -0.99
C VAL A 17 -19.03 -30.38 0.30
N LEU A 18 -18.37 -30.10 1.43
CA LEU A 18 -18.72 -30.66 2.72
C LEU A 18 -20.14 -30.29 3.17
N VAL A 19 -20.52 -29.00 3.10
CA VAL A 19 -21.86 -28.54 3.50
C VAL A 19 -22.96 -29.21 2.66
N TRP A 20 -22.77 -29.29 1.35
CA TRP A 20 -23.81 -29.78 0.46
C TRP A 20 -23.89 -31.30 0.37
N ALA A 21 -22.76 -32.01 0.55
CA ALA A 21 -22.76 -33.45 0.76
C ALA A 21 -23.55 -33.83 2.02
N ARG A 22 -23.33 -33.12 3.13
CA ARG A 22 -24.04 -33.35 4.39
C ARG A 22 -25.53 -33.00 4.35
N ARG A 23 -25.95 -32.11 3.45
CA ARG A 23 -27.38 -31.79 3.19
C ARG A 23 -28.09 -32.79 2.27
N GLY A 24 -27.41 -33.86 1.84
CA GLY A 24 -27.98 -34.85 0.92
C GLY A 24 -28.24 -34.32 -0.50
N ARG A 25 -27.63 -33.18 -0.88
CA ARG A 25 -27.84 -32.52 -2.19
C ARG A 25 -26.59 -32.64 -3.08
N ILE A 26 -26.04 -33.85 -3.16
CA ILE A 26 -24.75 -34.11 -3.82
C ILE A 26 -24.79 -33.88 -5.35
N TRP A 27 -25.98 -33.92 -5.96
CA TRP A 27 -26.18 -33.58 -7.37
C TRP A 27 -25.90 -32.09 -7.66
N ARG A 28 -26.13 -31.18 -6.69
CA ARG A 28 -25.77 -29.76 -6.83
C ARG A 28 -24.27 -29.52 -6.63
N THR A 29 -23.59 -30.35 -5.84
CA THR A 29 -22.12 -30.31 -5.77
C THR A 29 -21.48 -30.79 -7.06
N ALA A 30 -22.05 -31.80 -7.72
CA ALA A 30 -21.56 -32.28 -9.00
C ALA A 30 -21.66 -31.22 -10.12
N LEU A 31 -22.66 -30.33 -10.06
CA LEU A 31 -22.83 -29.24 -11.04
C LEU A 31 -21.93 -28.01 -10.78
N LEU A 32 -21.64 -27.70 -9.51
CA LEU A 32 -20.90 -26.48 -9.13
C LEU A 32 -19.41 -26.71 -8.83
N ALA A 33 -19.01 -27.94 -8.50
CA ALA A 33 -17.60 -28.29 -8.32
C ALA A 33 -16.75 -28.08 -9.59
N PRO A 34 -17.22 -28.43 -10.81
CA PRO A 34 -16.47 -28.16 -12.04
C PRO A 34 -16.25 -26.65 -12.25
N MET A 35 -17.27 -25.82 -11.96
CA MET A 35 -17.17 -24.36 -12.10
C MET A 35 -16.13 -23.77 -11.14
N LEU A 36 -16.08 -24.24 -9.89
CA LEU A 36 -15.08 -23.80 -8.92
C LEU A 36 -13.67 -24.30 -9.26
N VAL A 37 -13.55 -25.53 -9.79
CA VAL A 37 -12.28 -26.08 -10.28
C VAL A 37 -11.79 -25.28 -11.49
N VAL A 38 -12.68 -24.93 -12.44
CA VAL A 38 -12.35 -24.07 -13.57
C VAL A 38 -11.93 -22.68 -13.11
N LEU A 39 -12.63 -22.07 -12.15
CA LEU A 39 -12.21 -20.80 -11.52
C LEU A 39 -10.82 -20.91 -10.88
N GLY A 40 -10.54 -22.03 -10.20
CA GLY A 40 -9.21 -22.33 -9.66
C GLY A 40 -8.13 -22.47 -10.74
N LEU A 41 -8.43 -23.19 -11.83
CA LEU A 41 -7.52 -23.39 -12.95
C LEU A 41 -7.26 -22.08 -13.73
N VAL A 42 -8.30 -21.27 -13.97
CA VAL A 42 -8.19 -19.93 -14.57
C VAL A 42 -7.31 -19.03 -13.70
N ALA A 43 -7.43 -19.12 -12.38
CA ALA A 43 -6.57 -18.40 -11.45
C ALA A 43 -5.09 -18.85 -11.50
N LEU A 44 -4.81 -20.04 -12.04
CA LEU A 44 -3.46 -20.58 -12.26
C LEU A 44 -2.87 -20.28 -13.66
N VAL A 45 -3.68 -19.86 -14.64
CA VAL A 45 -3.24 -19.53 -16.02
C VAL A 45 -2.06 -18.55 -16.07
N PRO A 46 -2.00 -17.47 -15.26
CA PRO A 46 -0.89 -16.52 -15.33
C PRO A 46 0.49 -17.08 -14.95
N PHE A 47 0.54 -18.28 -14.35
CA PHE A 47 1.79 -18.95 -13.94
C PHE A 47 2.44 -19.76 -15.05
N VAL A 48 1.64 -20.25 -16.00
CA VAL A 48 2.12 -21.04 -17.15
C VAL A 48 2.52 -20.13 -18.31
N LEU A 49 1.88 -18.97 -18.41
CA LEU A 49 2.17 -17.97 -19.44
C LEU A 49 3.42 -17.13 -19.07
N PRO A 50 4.22 -16.69 -20.07
CA PRO A 50 5.37 -15.81 -19.88
C PRO A 50 4.91 -14.39 -19.58
N THR A 51 4.40 -14.20 -18.36
CA THR A 51 3.97 -12.92 -17.84
C THR A 51 4.97 -12.44 -16.79
N GLU A 52 4.93 -11.16 -16.45
CA GLU A 52 5.62 -10.58 -15.28
C GLU A 52 5.35 -11.36 -13.98
N LEU A 53 4.24 -12.11 -13.92
CA LEU A 53 3.85 -12.96 -12.79
C LEU A 53 4.67 -14.25 -12.71
N GLY A 54 4.95 -14.89 -13.85
CA GLY A 54 5.84 -16.05 -13.94
C GLY A 54 7.30 -15.71 -13.59
N ALA A 55 7.75 -14.51 -13.98
CA ALA A 55 9.08 -14.00 -13.63
C ALA A 55 9.26 -13.83 -12.11
N ARG A 56 8.24 -13.32 -11.40
CA ARG A 56 8.24 -13.18 -9.93
C ARG A 56 8.23 -14.51 -9.18
N PHE A 57 7.61 -15.55 -9.72
CA PHE A 57 7.61 -16.87 -9.10
C PHE A 57 9.00 -17.52 -9.14
N LYS A 58 9.78 -17.29 -10.21
CA LYS A 58 11.16 -17.78 -10.33
C LYS A 58 12.14 -17.13 -9.34
N SER A 59 11.82 -15.96 -8.80
CA SER A 59 12.66 -15.25 -7.81
C SER A 59 12.36 -15.58 -6.33
N THR A 60 11.46 -16.54 -6.05
CA THR A 60 10.94 -16.81 -4.68
C THR A 60 12.03 -17.16 -3.65
N GLY A 61 13.10 -17.87 -4.03
CA GLY A 61 14.16 -18.26 -3.10
C GLY A 61 14.95 -17.07 -2.53
N ARG A 62 15.42 -16.15 -3.39
CA ARG A 62 16.10 -14.91 -2.95
C ARG A 62 15.16 -13.98 -2.18
N ASP A 63 13.87 -13.95 -2.53
CA ASP A 63 12.85 -13.15 -1.82
C ASP A 63 12.61 -13.64 -0.38
N THR A 64 12.79 -14.94 -0.10
CA THR A 64 12.49 -15.52 1.21
C THR A 64 13.52 -15.12 2.27
N GLN A 65 14.82 -15.17 1.95
CA GLN A 65 15.87 -14.77 2.89
C GLN A 65 15.78 -13.28 3.23
N THR A 66 15.63 -12.41 2.21
CA THR A 66 15.46 -10.97 2.42
C THR A 66 14.27 -10.64 3.33
N ARG A 67 13.17 -11.38 3.21
CA ARG A 67 12.02 -11.23 4.12
C ARG A 67 12.34 -11.63 5.54
N LEU A 68 12.97 -12.78 5.74
CA LEU A 68 13.34 -13.23 7.08
C LEU A 68 14.30 -12.26 7.76
N ASP A 69 15.25 -11.70 7.02
CA ASP A 69 16.18 -10.69 7.52
C ASP A 69 15.44 -9.40 7.89
N HIS A 70 14.50 -8.95 7.05
CA HIS A 70 13.62 -7.80 7.37
C HIS A 70 12.76 -8.05 8.61
N PHE A 71 12.25 -9.28 8.80
CA PHE A 71 11.45 -9.64 9.98
C PHE A 71 12.30 -9.61 11.25
N ARG A 72 13.53 -10.16 11.20
CA ARG A 72 14.46 -10.13 12.33
C ARG A 72 14.81 -8.70 12.70
N GLU A 73 15.18 -7.89 11.72
CA GLU A 73 15.47 -6.48 11.91
C GLU A 73 14.30 -5.73 12.55
N ALA A 74 13.08 -5.95 12.06
CA ALA A 74 11.90 -5.32 12.64
C ALA A 74 11.74 -5.66 14.13
N LEU A 75 12.06 -6.88 14.54
CA LEU A 75 12.01 -7.30 15.95
C LEU A 75 13.18 -6.73 16.77
N GLU A 76 14.36 -6.58 16.18
CA GLU A 76 15.55 -5.97 16.81
C GLU A 76 15.34 -4.47 17.10
N PHE A 77 14.48 -3.79 16.34
CA PHE A 77 14.15 -2.38 16.59
C PHE A 77 13.30 -2.13 17.85
N ARG A 78 12.68 -3.17 18.42
CA ARG A 78 11.85 -3.05 19.62
C ARG A 78 12.73 -2.78 20.84
N ASP A 79 12.21 -1.99 21.78
CA ASP A 79 12.89 -1.78 23.05
C ASP A 79 12.89 -3.04 23.92
N SER A 80 13.95 -3.24 24.70
CA SER A 80 14.13 -4.40 25.57
C SER A 80 13.34 -4.34 26.88
N ARG A 81 12.64 -3.23 27.16
CA ARG A 81 11.89 -3.02 28.42
C ARG A 81 10.73 -4.01 28.52
N LEU A 82 10.47 -4.53 29.72
CA LEU A 82 9.37 -5.48 29.97
C LEU A 82 8.01 -4.94 29.51
N GLN A 83 7.73 -3.66 29.77
CA GLN A 83 6.50 -3.01 29.33
C GLN A 83 6.33 -3.09 27.81
N THR A 84 7.38 -2.82 27.04
CA THR A 84 7.39 -2.92 25.58
C THR A 84 7.24 -4.37 25.11
N GLN A 85 7.81 -5.33 25.84
CA GLN A 85 7.65 -6.74 25.50
C GLN A 85 6.19 -7.20 25.66
N ILE A 86 5.50 -6.72 26.69
CA ILE A 86 4.11 -7.09 26.98
C ILE A 86 3.12 -6.32 26.11
N LEU A 87 3.25 -4.98 26.05
CA LEU A 87 2.28 -4.06 25.43
C LEU A 87 2.67 -3.60 24.02
N GLY A 88 3.90 -3.86 23.58
CA GLY A 88 4.41 -3.42 22.29
C GLY A 88 5.01 -2.01 22.30
N MET A 89 5.44 -1.58 21.12
CA MET A 89 5.98 -0.24 20.87
C MET A 89 4.90 0.83 20.70
N GLY A 90 3.64 0.42 20.50
CA GLY A 90 2.52 1.29 20.13
C GLY A 90 2.15 1.18 18.64
N LEU A 91 0.85 1.32 18.34
CA LEU A 91 0.30 1.19 16.99
C LEU A 91 0.96 2.20 16.03
N GLY A 92 1.42 1.73 14.87
CA GLY A 92 1.96 2.57 13.81
C GLY A 92 3.33 3.19 14.10
N MET A 93 4.03 2.74 15.16
CA MET A 93 5.35 3.25 15.51
C MET A 93 6.47 2.73 14.60
N PHE A 94 6.23 1.65 13.85
CA PHE A 94 7.26 1.00 13.02
C PHE A 94 7.99 1.94 12.06
N PRO A 95 7.34 2.78 11.22
CA PRO A 95 8.06 3.62 10.27
C PRO A 95 8.95 4.67 10.95
N ARG A 96 8.48 5.24 12.06
CA ARG A 96 9.27 6.17 12.87
C ARG A 96 10.49 5.49 13.48
N THR A 97 10.30 4.31 14.08
CA THR A 97 11.40 3.56 14.69
C THR A 97 12.40 3.08 13.64
N TYR A 98 11.92 2.61 12.49
CA TYR A 98 12.77 2.22 11.36
C TYR A 98 13.67 3.39 10.96
N GLN A 99 13.10 4.57 10.73
CA GLN A 99 13.86 5.77 10.37
C GLN A 99 14.90 6.13 11.43
N GLN A 100 14.54 6.08 12.71
CA GLN A 100 15.45 6.41 13.82
C GLN A 100 16.61 5.41 13.93
N ARG A 101 16.34 4.11 13.78
CA ARG A 101 17.34 3.04 13.94
C ARG A 101 18.24 2.88 12.71
N ARG A 102 17.71 3.15 11.50
CA ARG A 102 18.45 3.07 10.23
C ARG A 102 19.08 4.39 9.78
N ALA A 103 18.93 5.48 10.53
CA ALA A 103 19.38 6.82 10.14
C ALA A 103 20.85 6.89 9.68
N HIS A 104 21.73 6.05 10.25
CA HIS A 104 23.15 6.00 9.90
C HIS A 104 23.46 5.27 8.58
N PHE A 105 22.55 4.43 8.08
CA PHE A 105 22.75 3.61 6.88
C PHE A 105 21.91 4.09 5.70
N HIS A 106 20.68 4.52 5.97
CA HIS A 106 19.73 4.97 4.96
C HIS A 106 18.89 6.13 5.52
N THR A 107 19.01 7.30 4.89
CA THR A 107 18.13 8.43 5.20
C THR A 107 16.88 8.33 4.35
N LEU A 108 15.72 8.15 4.97
CA LEU A 108 14.44 8.28 4.28
C LEU A 108 14.17 9.75 3.97
N ALA A 109 13.79 10.05 2.73
CA ALA A 109 13.29 11.37 2.41
C ALA A 109 12.03 11.68 3.25
N ARG A 110 11.94 12.93 3.69
CA ARG A 110 10.84 13.46 4.48
C ARG A 110 10.15 14.56 3.69
N TYR A 111 8.88 14.73 3.96
CA TYR A 111 8.14 15.90 3.52
C TYR A 111 7.46 16.55 4.73
N SER A 112 7.32 17.86 4.67
CA SER A 112 6.53 18.63 5.62
C SER A 112 5.83 19.76 4.89
N PHE A 113 4.67 20.13 5.39
CA PHE A 113 4.07 21.43 5.09
C PHE A 113 4.43 22.32 6.26
N ASP A 114 5.18 23.38 6.01
CA ASP A 114 5.72 24.28 7.02
C ASP A 114 5.13 25.69 6.84
N GLY A 115 5.37 26.58 7.80
CA GLY A 115 4.85 27.97 7.78
C GLY A 115 3.53 28.14 8.53
N PRO A 116 3.10 29.39 8.78
CA PRO A 116 1.85 29.70 9.47
C PRO A 116 0.63 29.35 8.61
N PRO A 117 -0.57 29.20 9.21
CA PRO A 117 -1.82 28.99 8.46
C PRO A 117 -2.01 30.05 7.36
N GLY A 118 -2.36 29.61 6.15
CA GLY A 118 -2.56 30.49 4.98
C GLY A 118 -1.29 30.95 4.26
N ARG A 119 -0.09 30.65 4.78
CA ARG A 119 1.20 30.87 4.10
C ARG A 119 2.10 29.66 4.30
N ARG A 120 1.59 28.53 3.81
CA ARG A 120 2.24 27.23 3.95
C ARG A 120 3.18 27.01 2.77
N TYR A 121 4.14 26.13 2.92
CA TYR A 121 5.03 25.72 1.83
C TYR A 121 5.46 24.28 2.01
N LEU A 122 5.82 23.61 0.92
CA LEU A 122 6.26 22.21 0.92
C LEU A 122 7.77 22.15 1.13
N THR A 123 8.25 21.45 2.15
CA THR A 123 9.67 21.12 2.29
C THR A 123 9.89 19.66 1.95
N LEU A 124 10.82 19.37 1.04
CA LEU A 124 11.25 18.00 0.69
C LEU A 124 12.71 17.81 1.08
N SER A 125 12.98 16.79 1.89
CA SER A 125 14.35 16.39 2.21
C SER A 125 14.89 15.38 1.20
N SER A 126 16.21 15.36 1.04
CA SER A 126 16.89 14.28 0.33
C SER A 126 16.81 12.95 1.10
N GLY A 127 17.06 11.84 0.41
CA GLY A 127 17.02 10.48 0.95
C GLY A 127 16.55 9.46 -0.08
N ASP A 128 16.08 8.30 0.38
CA ASP A 128 15.34 7.34 -0.45
C ASP A 128 14.16 8.05 -1.13
N ASN A 129 13.93 7.75 -2.42
CA ASN A 129 12.95 8.47 -3.24
C ASN A 129 11.56 8.50 -2.60
N LEU A 130 11.14 9.70 -2.18
CA LEU A 130 9.78 10.05 -1.79
C LEU A 130 9.23 11.08 -2.78
N TYR A 131 8.09 10.77 -3.36
CA TYR A 131 7.45 11.56 -4.40
C TYR A 131 6.22 12.23 -3.82
N VAL A 132 6.15 13.56 -3.84
CA VAL A 132 4.90 14.29 -3.58
C VAL A 132 4.26 14.60 -4.92
N SER A 133 3.05 14.10 -5.14
CA SER A 133 2.43 14.07 -6.46
C SER A 133 0.96 14.44 -6.45
N GLN A 134 0.49 15.05 -7.54
CA GLN A 134 -0.93 15.29 -7.79
C GLN A 134 -1.33 14.83 -9.18
N LYS A 135 -2.62 14.58 -9.38
CA LYS A 135 -3.17 14.34 -10.72
C LYS A 135 -3.23 15.66 -11.49
N ILE A 136 -2.78 15.66 -12.74
CA ILE A 136 -2.88 16.80 -13.66
C ILE A 136 -3.57 16.40 -14.95
N ASP A 137 -4.14 17.36 -15.65
CA ASP A 137 -4.75 17.17 -16.98
C ASP A 137 -3.79 17.63 -18.08
N ALA A 138 -2.72 16.86 -18.26
CA ALA A 138 -1.69 17.15 -19.25
C ALA A 138 -1.95 16.44 -20.58
N LYS A 139 -1.57 17.09 -21.68
CA LYS A 139 -1.64 16.55 -23.04
C LYS A 139 -0.28 16.04 -23.48
N ALA A 140 -0.27 15.05 -24.38
CA ALA A 140 0.96 14.52 -24.94
C ALA A 140 1.70 15.54 -25.79
N ASN A 141 3.03 15.38 -25.87
CA ASN A 141 3.95 16.20 -26.67
C ASN A 141 3.73 17.71 -26.53
N THR A 142 3.37 18.17 -25.34
CA THR A 142 3.00 19.57 -25.08
C THR A 142 4.04 20.21 -24.17
N PRO A 143 4.62 21.36 -24.57
CA PRO A 143 5.47 22.15 -23.69
C PRO A 143 4.62 22.92 -22.68
N TYR A 144 5.07 22.96 -21.43
CA TYR A 144 4.46 23.71 -20.34
C TYR A 144 5.51 24.59 -19.67
N LEU A 145 5.10 25.77 -19.22
CA LEU A 145 5.93 26.61 -18.36
C LEU A 145 5.85 26.06 -16.94
N PHE A 146 6.95 25.56 -16.44
CA PHE A 146 7.08 25.05 -15.08
C PHE A 146 7.78 26.09 -14.22
N ALA A 147 7.08 26.57 -13.19
CA ALA A 147 7.56 27.62 -12.32
C ALA A 147 7.31 27.30 -10.85
N PHE A 148 8.19 27.77 -9.97
CA PHE A 148 8.01 27.71 -8.53
C PHE A 148 8.96 28.69 -7.82
N ASN A 149 8.60 29.07 -6.62
CA ASN A 149 9.50 29.69 -5.67
C ASN A 149 10.20 28.59 -4.85
N TYR A 150 11.50 28.73 -4.63
CA TYR A 150 12.26 27.80 -3.79
C TYR A 150 13.19 28.51 -2.82
N ARG A 151 13.51 27.79 -1.75
CA ARG A 151 14.49 28.19 -0.75
C ARG A 151 15.30 26.98 -0.30
N THR A 152 16.62 27.10 -0.30
CA THR A 152 17.55 26.07 0.17
C THR A 152 18.87 26.67 0.66
N SER A 153 19.45 26.09 1.71
CA SER A 153 20.80 26.39 2.18
C SER A 153 21.88 25.57 1.47
N GLU A 154 21.48 24.57 0.69
CA GLU A 154 22.36 23.49 0.25
C GLU A 154 22.85 23.67 -1.19
N THR A 155 24.09 23.24 -1.45
CA THR A 155 24.81 23.49 -2.73
C THR A 155 24.70 22.38 -3.76
N LYS A 156 24.13 21.21 -3.39
CA LYS A 156 24.08 20.02 -4.24
C LYS A 156 22.72 19.32 -4.20
N PHE A 157 21.65 20.07 -4.43
CA PHE A 157 20.28 19.52 -4.53
C PHE A 157 19.84 19.41 -5.99
N LEU A 158 19.47 18.18 -6.37
CA LEU A 158 18.80 17.88 -7.61
C LEU A 158 17.30 17.78 -7.32
N VAL A 159 16.51 18.64 -7.94
CA VAL A 159 15.04 18.56 -7.91
C VAL A 159 14.59 17.94 -9.21
N THR A 160 13.76 16.91 -9.12
CA THR A 160 13.18 16.28 -10.31
C THR A 160 11.67 16.40 -10.32
N ALA A 161 11.15 16.97 -11.40
CA ALA A 161 9.74 16.93 -11.76
C ALA A 161 9.50 15.75 -12.71
N ALA A 162 8.62 14.84 -12.32
CA ALA A 162 8.25 13.68 -13.11
C ALA A 162 6.79 13.77 -13.51
N ILE A 163 6.50 13.77 -14.81
CA ILE A 163 5.14 13.65 -15.33
C ILE A 163 4.96 12.21 -15.80
N CYS A 164 4.11 11.45 -15.12
CA CYS A 164 3.97 10.02 -15.34
C CYS A 164 2.52 9.56 -15.45
N GLU A 165 2.28 8.59 -16.31
CA GLU A 165 1.09 7.75 -16.31
C GLU A 165 1.12 6.75 -15.14
N LYS A 166 0.17 6.83 -14.21
CA LYS A 166 0.19 6.02 -12.98
C LYS A 166 -1.22 5.69 -12.50
N TRP A 167 -1.55 4.42 -12.22
CA TRP A 167 -2.85 4.06 -11.60
C TRP A 167 -2.82 4.25 -10.08
N LEU A 168 -1.77 3.73 -9.42
CA LEU A 168 -1.61 3.80 -7.97
C LEU A 168 -0.12 3.90 -7.58
N LEU A 169 0.65 2.83 -7.82
CA LEU A 169 2.06 2.73 -7.37
C LEU A 169 3.06 2.61 -8.53
N HIS A 170 2.70 1.95 -9.63
CA HIS A 170 3.60 1.73 -10.76
C HIS A 170 3.38 2.76 -11.86
N SER A 171 4.47 3.44 -12.21
CA SER A 171 4.53 4.34 -13.36
C SER A 171 4.76 3.54 -14.64
N ARG A 172 4.14 3.94 -15.74
CA ARG A 172 4.33 3.33 -17.07
C ARG A 172 5.22 4.18 -17.97
N VAL A 173 4.65 5.27 -18.48
CA VAL A 173 5.35 6.23 -19.33
C VAL A 173 5.62 7.47 -18.48
N CYS A 174 6.86 7.94 -18.49
CA CYS A 174 7.29 9.09 -17.71
C CYS A 174 8.12 10.05 -18.55
N SER A 175 7.96 11.33 -18.28
CA SER A 175 8.84 12.41 -18.70
C SER A 175 9.50 13.00 -17.45
N TRP A 176 10.83 12.87 -17.37
CA TRP A 176 11.63 13.27 -16.21
C TRP A 176 12.40 14.54 -16.53
N HIS A 177 12.27 15.54 -15.66
CA HIS A 177 12.96 16.82 -15.80
C HIS A 177 13.69 17.13 -14.51
N SER A 178 15.02 17.12 -14.56
CA SER A 178 15.87 17.32 -13.39
C SER A 178 16.61 18.65 -13.46
N PHE A 179 16.58 19.40 -12.36
CA PHE A 179 17.14 20.74 -12.25
C PHE A 179 18.07 20.81 -11.05
N ARG A 180 19.26 21.37 -11.28
CA ARG A 180 20.16 21.74 -10.18
C ARG A 180 19.77 23.12 -9.70
N LEU A 181 19.44 23.22 -8.41
CA LEU A 181 19.10 24.49 -7.79
C LEU A 181 20.33 25.10 -7.11
N GLU A 182 20.50 26.41 -7.30
CA GLU A 182 21.56 27.16 -6.63
C GLU A 182 21.17 27.46 -5.19
N PRO A 183 22.12 27.52 -4.24
CA PRO A 183 21.85 27.99 -2.89
C PRO A 183 21.15 29.35 -2.90
N THR A 184 20.19 29.52 -2.00
CA THR A 184 19.45 30.77 -1.89
C THR A 184 19.84 31.58 -0.66
N GLY A 185 20.73 31.05 0.20
CA GLY A 185 21.11 31.68 1.46
C GLY A 185 19.92 31.91 2.39
N GLY A 186 18.91 31.03 2.32
CA GLY A 186 17.68 31.14 3.12
C GLY A 186 16.65 32.15 2.58
N LYS A 187 16.87 32.75 1.41
CA LYS A 187 15.89 33.63 0.75
C LYS A 187 15.05 32.86 -0.27
N TRP A 188 13.87 33.35 -0.58
CA TRP A 188 13.08 32.80 -1.68
C TRP A 188 13.63 33.28 -3.02
N ARG A 189 13.72 32.37 -3.99
CA ARG A 189 14.09 32.65 -5.38
C ARG A 189 13.07 32.03 -6.32
N ASN A 190 12.75 32.74 -7.39
CA ASN A 190 11.93 32.20 -8.46
C ASN A 190 12.79 31.28 -9.35
N PHE A 191 12.23 30.13 -9.71
CA PHE A 191 12.72 29.25 -10.77
C PHE A 191 11.64 29.09 -11.82
N THR A 192 12.03 29.21 -13.10
CA THR A 192 11.13 29.04 -14.24
C THR A 192 11.87 28.32 -15.36
N THR A 193 11.22 27.33 -15.98
CA THR A 193 11.75 26.59 -17.13
C THR A 193 10.62 26.02 -17.98
N GLN A 194 10.93 25.51 -19.17
CA GLN A 194 9.97 24.76 -19.99
C GLN A 194 10.19 23.26 -19.80
N ILE A 195 9.10 22.52 -19.62
CA ILE A 195 9.12 21.05 -19.58
C ILE A 195 8.12 20.48 -20.59
N ASN A 196 8.45 19.34 -21.19
CA ASN A 196 7.60 18.68 -22.18
C ASN A 196 7.13 17.31 -21.68
N THR A 197 5.86 16.98 -21.93
CA THR A 197 5.25 15.68 -21.58
C THR A 197 5.73 14.52 -22.45
N ASN A 198 6.39 14.80 -23.58
CA ASN A 198 6.90 13.82 -24.53
C ASN A 198 5.79 12.82 -24.91
N LYS A 199 5.98 11.53 -24.63
CA LYS A 199 5.03 10.46 -24.95
C LYS A 199 3.91 10.29 -23.91
N VAL A 200 3.95 11.02 -22.80
CA VAL A 200 2.99 10.88 -21.70
C VAL A 200 1.61 11.39 -22.12
N GLY A 201 0.57 10.57 -21.96
CA GLY A 201 -0.80 10.91 -22.35
C GLY A 201 -1.13 10.59 -23.81
N LEU A 202 -0.27 9.85 -24.53
CA LEU A 202 -0.64 9.33 -25.84
C LEU A 202 -1.78 8.30 -25.68
N PRO A 203 -2.86 8.41 -26.47
CA PRO A 203 -4.00 7.51 -26.33
C PRO A 203 -3.57 6.06 -26.59
N PRO A 204 -3.92 5.10 -25.71
CA PRO A 204 -3.53 3.70 -25.91
C PRO A 204 -4.44 3.04 -26.95
N GLY A 205 -4.32 3.42 -28.22
CA GLY A 205 -5.11 2.84 -29.33
C GLY A 205 -6.64 2.95 -29.15
N ARG A 206 -7.39 2.32 -30.06
CA ARG A 206 -8.87 2.43 -30.11
C ARG A 206 -9.61 1.83 -28.89
N ILE A 207 -9.00 0.89 -28.17
CA ILE A 207 -9.61 0.19 -27.02
C ILE A 207 -9.10 0.74 -25.68
N GLY A 208 -7.94 1.39 -25.64
CA GLY A 208 -7.32 1.85 -24.40
C GLY A 208 -7.80 3.21 -23.89
N ALA A 209 -8.58 3.97 -24.67
CA ALA A 209 -9.12 5.27 -24.21
C ALA A 209 -9.99 5.14 -22.94
N LEU A 210 -10.67 4.00 -22.74
CA LEU A 210 -11.46 3.71 -21.53
C LEU A 210 -10.60 3.26 -20.33
N SER A 211 -9.32 2.97 -20.56
CA SER A 211 -8.37 2.41 -19.59
C SER A 211 -7.04 3.16 -19.60
N ALA A 212 -7.06 4.46 -19.91
CA ALA A 212 -5.86 5.29 -19.84
C ALA A 212 -5.56 5.61 -18.36
N PRO A 213 -4.33 5.32 -17.86
CA PRO A 213 -3.94 5.71 -16.51
C PRO A 213 -3.99 7.22 -16.35
N PRO A 214 -4.35 7.74 -15.16
CA PRO A 214 -4.28 9.17 -14.92
C PRO A 214 -2.81 9.64 -14.96
N ILE A 215 -2.61 10.86 -15.43
CA ILE A 215 -1.31 11.52 -15.46
C ILE A 215 -1.10 12.23 -14.12
N ARG A 216 0.09 12.05 -13.54
CA ARG A 216 0.50 12.71 -12.30
C ARG A 216 1.77 13.51 -12.51
N LEU A 217 1.82 14.70 -11.93
CA LEU A 217 3.04 15.45 -11.68
C LEU A 217 3.56 15.06 -10.31
N ALA A 218 4.82 14.66 -10.21
CA ALA A 218 5.49 14.33 -8.97
C ALA A 218 6.77 15.15 -8.81
N LEU A 219 7.04 15.59 -7.58
CA LEU A 219 8.28 16.22 -7.17
C LEU A 219 9.02 15.33 -6.17
N PHE A 220 10.32 15.22 -6.36
CA PHE A 220 11.22 14.57 -5.42
C PHE A 220 12.61 15.19 -5.53
N THR A 221 13.41 15.01 -4.48
CA THR A 221 14.74 15.57 -4.38
C THR A 221 15.79 14.49 -4.18
N GLN A 222 16.99 14.73 -4.70
CA GLN A 222 18.16 13.87 -4.54
C GLN A 222 19.38 14.74 -4.24
N GLY A 223 20.35 14.20 -3.50
CA GLY A 223 21.61 14.90 -3.22
C GLY A 223 21.99 14.93 -1.74
N ALA A 224 22.69 16.00 -1.34
CA ALA A 224 23.23 16.16 0.01
C ALA A 224 22.14 16.12 1.10
N PRO A 225 22.45 15.73 2.34
CA PRO A 225 21.51 15.83 3.47
C PRO A 225 20.97 17.25 3.62
N GLY A 226 19.67 17.40 3.88
CA GLY A 226 19.00 18.71 3.99
C GLY A 226 17.65 18.69 3.30
N GLY A 227 17.07 19.86 3.05
CA GLY A 227 15.79 19.95 2.33
C GLY A 227 15.63 21.25 1.54
N VAL A 228 14.75 21.17 0.54
CA VAL A 228 14.35 22.31 -0.31
C VAL A 228 12.90 22.64 0.02
N SER A 229 12.64 23.91 0.33
CA SER A 229 11.28 24.44 0.45
C SER A 229 10.81 24.94 -0.91
N PHE A 230 9.55 24.66 -1.24
CA PHE A 230 8.86 25.01 -2.47
C PHE A 230 7.58 25.75 -2.15
N ASP A 231 7.29 26.78 -2.94
CA ASP A 231 6.07 27.58 -2.87
C ASP A 231 5.65 27.99 -4.29
N ASP A 232 4.39 28.38 -4.46
CA ASP A 232 3.78 28.81 -5.74
C ASP A 232 4.11 27.89 -6.94
N LEU A 233 4.00 26.57 -6.76
CA LEU A 233 4.24 25.64 -7.85
C LEU A 233 3.18 25.78 -8.95
N ALA A 234 3.63 25.94 -10.18
CA ALA A 234 2.77 26.09 -11.34
C ALA A 234 3.26 25.27 -12.53
N LEU A 235 2.31 24.72 -13.27
CA LEU A 235 2.52 24.09 -14.58
C LEU A 235 1.54 24.73 -15.56
N VAL A 236 2.00 25.74 -16.27
CA VAL A 236 1.15 26.65 -17.04
C VAL A 236 1.18 26.28 -18.51
N THR A 237 -0.01 26.21 -19.11
CA THR A 237 -0.22 25.96 -20.53
C THR A 237 0.10 27.22 -21.37
N ALA A 238 0.18 27.08 -22.70
CA ALA A 238 0.40 28.23 -23.58
C ALA A 238 -0.74 29.29 -23.51
N ASP A 239 -1.97 28.87 -23.18
CA ASP A 239 -3.14 29.72 -22.94
C ASP A 239 -3.19 30.34 -21.53
N GLY A 240 -2.20 30.08 -20.67
CA GLY A 240 -2.11 30.66 -19.32
C GLY A 240 -2.84 29.87 -18.24
N THR A 241 -3.43 28.72 -18.56
CA THR A 241 -4.10 27.85 -17.58
C THR A 241 -3.08 27.11 -16.73
N ASN A 242 -3.16 27.22 -15.39
CA ASN A 242 -2.33 26.44 -14.48
C ASN A 242 -2.98 25.06 -14.21
N LEU A 243 -2.22 24.00 -14.47
CA LEU A 243 -2.66 22.61 -14.25
C LEU A 243 -2.43 22.12 -12.81
N VAL A 244 -1.60 22.83 -12.03
CA VAL A 244 -1.32 22.53 -10.62
C VAL A 244 -2.43 23.12 -9.76
N ARG A 245 -2.99 22.31 -8.86
CA ARG A 245 -3.91 22.77 -7.82
C ARG A 245 -3.18 22.84 -6.48
N ASN A 246 -3.52 23.84 -5.65
CA ASN A 246 -2.89 24.06 -4.33
C ASN A 246 -1.34 24.09 -4.45
N GLY A 247 -0.84 24.92 -5.38
CA GLY A 247 0.60 25.07 -5.63
C GLY A 247 1.31 25.98 -4.62
N ASP A 248 0.55 26.85 -3.97
CA ASP A 248 0.90 27.67 -2.81
C ASP A 248 0.82 26.89 -1.49
N PHE A 249 0.37 25.63 -1.53
CA PHE A 249 0.25 24.71 -0.40
C PHE A 249 -0.57 25.23 0.79
N SER A 250 -1.37 26.28 0.63
CA SER A 250 -2.18 26.88 1.70
C SER A 250 -3.21 25.89 2.27
N GLY A 251 -3.68 24.95 1.45
CA GLY A 251 -4.50 23.79 1.83
C GLY A 251 -3.69 22.59 2.35
N ASN A 252 -2.44 22.78 2.80
CA ASN A 252 -1.51 21.70 3.13
C ASN A 252 -1.36 20.70 1.96
N ASN A 253 -1.78 19.45 2.17
CA ASN A 253 -1.66 18.37 1.21
C ASN A 253 -2.89 18.22 0.31
N ASP A 254 -3.79 19.20 0.24
CA ASP A 254 -4.92 19.15 -0.69
C ASP A 254 -4.43 18.90 -2.12
N HIS A 255 -4.98 17.86 -2.75
CA HIS A 255 -4.56 17.30 -4.05
C HIS A 255 -3.18 16.62 -4.11
N TRP A 256 -2.31 16.84 -3.14
CA TRP A 256 -0.94 16.31 -3.07
C TRP A 256 -0.86 15.03 -2.22
N PHE A 257 -0.39 13.96 -2.82
CA PHE A 257 -0.20 12.65 -2.19
C PHE A 257 1.25 12.20 -2.31
N TRP A 258 1.78 11.67 -1.20
CA TRP A 258 3.12 11.12 -1.19
C TRP A 258 3.11 9.64 -1.59
N THR A 259 4.16 9.19 -2.28
CA THR A 259 4.43 7.79 -2.58
C THR A 259 5.92 7.50 -2.48
N VAL A 260 6.30 6.24 -2.35
CA VAL A 260 7.69 5.77 -2.22
C VAL A 260 7.89 4.51 -3.06
N ASP A 261 9.11 4.31 -3.54
CA ASP A 261 9.48 3.04 -4.21
C ASP A 261 9.95 2.01 -3.19
N ASN A 262 10.73 2.46 -2.20
CA ASN A 262 11.15 1.62 -1.08
C ASN A 262 10.08 1.64 0.02
N HIS A 263 9.48 0.47 0.23
CA HIS A 263 8.32 0.28 1.07
C HIS A 263 8.62 -0.60 2.30
N LEU A 264 9.85 -1.13 2.42
CA LEU A 264 10.31 -1.83 3.63
C LEU A 264 10.30 -0.95 4.88
N PRO A 265 10.68 0.35 4.81
CA PRO A 265 10.64 1.22 5.98
C PRO A 265 9.24 1.43 6.56
N TRP A 266 8.20 1.14 5.78
CA TRP A 266 6.82 1.48 6.11
C TRP A 266 6.02 0.27 6.63
N HIS A 267 6.54 -0.94 6.43
CA HIS A 267 5.81 -2.18 6.70
C HIS A 267 6.73 -3.25 7.29
N THR A 268 6.29 -3.94 8.35
CA THR A 268 7.04 -5.11 8.87
C THR A 268 6.94 -6.32 7.96
N LYS A 269 5.99 -6.32 7.00
CA LYS A 269 5.80 -7.37 5.99
C LYS A 269 5.42 -8.75 6.55
N ASN A 270 4.97 -8.82 7.79
CA ASN A 270 4.40 -10.02 8.40
C ASN A 270 3.43 -9.63 9.52
N MET A 271 2.26 -10.27 9.58
CA MET A 271 1.21 -9.95 10.54
C MET A 271 1.62 -10.25 11.99
N ALA A 272 2.24 -11.39 12.26
CA ALA A 272 2.68 -11.74 13.61
C ALA A 272 3.79 -10.80 14.07
N VAL A 273 4.75 -10.47 13.19
CA VAL A 273 5.79 -9.48 13.48
C VAL A 273 5.17 -8.11 13.74
N ASN A 274 4.19 -7.68 12.93
CA ASN A 274 3.48 -6.41 13.15
C ASN A 274 2.76 -6.38 14.51
N VAL A 275 1.99 -7.42 14.85
CA VAL A 275 1.27 -7.51 16.13
C VAL A 275 2.24 -7.51 17.30
N LEU A 276 3.32 -8.29 17.23
CA LEU A 276 4.33 -8.33 18.28
C LEU A 276 5.07 -6.99 18.42
N PHE A 277 5.34 -6.31 17.31
CA PHE A 277 5.97 -4.99 17.31
C PHE A 277 5.05 -3.94 17.95
N ASP A 278 3.81 -3.80 17.45
CA ASP A 278 2.91 -2.72 17.84
C ASP A 278 2.24 -2.97 19.19
N GLN A 279 1.87 -4.23 19.50
CA GLN A 279 1.01 -4.61 20.62
C GLN A 279 1.63 -5.63 21.60
N GLY A 280 2.87 -6.08 21.34
CA GLY A 280 3.60 -6.99 22.23
C GLY A 280 2.98 -8.38 22.33
N TRP A 281 3.41 -9.13 23.35
CA TRP A 281 2.92 -10.48 23.59
C TRP A 281 1.43 -10.54 23.95
N LEU A 282 0.90 -9.49 24.59
CA LEU A 282 -0.53 -9.40 24.89
C LEU A 282 -1.37 -9.26 23.60
N GLY A 283 -0.88 -8.47 22.64
CA GLY A 283 -1.47 -8.39 21.30
C GLY A 283 -1.45 -9.74 20.58
N ILE A 284 -0.32 -10.46 20.64
CA ILE A 284 -0.22 -11.81 20.05
C ILE A 284 -1.24 -12.75 20.67
N ALA A 285 -1.35 -12.78 22.00
CA ALA A 285 -2.32 -13.63 22.69
C ALA A 285 -3.76 -13.26 22.29
N GLY A 286 -4.11 -11.97 22.29
CA GLY A 286 -5.45 -11.50 21.94
C GLY A 286 -5.84 -11.78 20.49
N VAL A 287 -4.96 -11.47 19.54
CA VAL A 287 -5.18 -11.74 18.11
C VAL A 287 -5.25 -13.25 17.84
N SER A 288 -4.38 -14.04 18.47
CA SER A 288 -4.39 -15.50 18.31
C SER A 288 -5.68 -16.10 18.84
N LEU A 289 -6.13 -15.68 20.03
CA LEU A 289 -7.42 -16.09 20.58
C LEU A 289 -8.58 -15.72 19.65
N LEU A 290 -8.58 -14.50 19.13
CA LEU A 290 -9.61 -14.03 18.22
C LEU A 290 -9.66 -14.85 16.92
N ILE A 291 -8.49 -15.17 16.35
CA ILE A 291 -8.38 -16.04 15.17
C ILE A 291 -8.91 -17.44 15.49
N LEU A 292 -8.50 -18.03 16.61
CA LEU A 292 -8.91 -19.38 17.01
C LEU A 292 -10.42 -19.48 17.23
N VAL A 293 -11.02 -18.54 17.97
CA VAL A 293 -12.46 -18.49 18.20
C VAL A 293 -13.22 -18.31 16.89
N THR A 294 -12.75 -17.41 16.03
CA THR A 294 -13.39 -17.14 14.72
C THR A 294 -13.33 -18.37 13.82
N LEU A 295 -12.16 -19.01 13.73
CA LEU A 295 -11.94 -20.22 12.94
C LEU A 295 -12.79 -21.39 13.45
N ALA A 296 -12.77 -21.64 14.77
CA ALA A 296 -13.58 -22.68 15.40
C ALA A 296 -15.08 -22.46 15.15
N GLY A 297 -15.56 -21.21 15.23
CA GLY A 297 -16.94 -20.84 14.93
C GLY A 297 -17.34 -21.14 13.48
N PHE A 298 -16.51 -20.75 12.51
CA PHE A 298 -16.79 -21.05 11.10
C PHE A 298 -16.70 -22.52 10.77
N VAL A 299 -15.68 -23.23 11.28
CA VAL A 299 -15.54 -24.68 11.08
C VAL A 299 -16.75 -25.41 11.66
N ARG A 300 -17.18 -25.07 12.88
CA ARG A 300 -18.40 -25.61 13.49
C ARG A 300 -19.64 -25.33 12.63
N ALA A 301 -19.80 -24.11 12.12
CA ALA A 301 -20.93 -23.76 11.26
C ALA A 301 -20.94 -24.57 9.94
N VAL A 302 -19.77 -24.80 9.34
CA VAL A 302 -19.62 -25.66 8.15
C VAL A 302 -20.01 -27.11 8.47
N PHE A 303 -19.58 -27.67 9.60
CA PHE A 303 -19.99 -29.03 10.03
C PHE A 303 -21.48 -29.13 10.36
N GLN A 304 -22.08 -28.05 10.86
CA GLN A 304 -23.55 -27.90 11.02
C GLN A 304 -24.28 -27.63 9.71
N SER A 305 -23.59 -27.73 8.56
CA SER A 305 -24.16 -27.55 7.23
C SER A 305 -24.77 -26.15 7.03
N ARG A 306 -24.15 -25.10 7.56
CA ARG A 306 -24.54 -23.69 7.35
C ARG A 306 -23.77 -23.08 6.16
N PRO A 307 -24.38 -22.94 4.97
CA PRO A 307 -23.67 -22.53 3.76
C PRO A 307 -23.15 -21.10 3.83
N GLU A 308 -23.77 -20.24 4.65
CA GLU A 308 -23.34 -18.86 4.80
C GLU A 308 -21.95 -18.73 5.45
N ALA A 309 -21.44 -19.76 6.12
CA ALA A 309 -20.10 -19.77 6.73
C ALA A 309 -18.96 -19.99 5.71
N VAL A 310 -19.27 -20.59 4.55
CA VAL A 310 -18.29 -20.94 3.51
C VAL A 310 -17.50 -19.72 3.01
N PRO A 311 -18.14 -18.64 2.51
CA PRO A 311 -17.41 -17.48 2.00
C PRO A 311 -16.53 -16.81 3.06
N TRP A 312 -16.98 -16.77 4.31
CA TRP A 312 -16.24 -16.15 5.40
C TRP A 312 -15.01 -16.97 5.83
N LEU A 313 -15.13 -18.30 5.84
CA LEU A 313 -14.00 -19.18 6.13
C LEU A 313 -12.90 -19.05 5.05
N GLY A 314 -13.31 -18.99 3.78
CA GLY A 314 -12.40 -18.72 2.66
C GLY A 314 -11.72 -17.35 2.76
N ALA A 315 -12.49 -16.31 3.09
CA ALA A 315 -11.96 -14.96 3.28
C ALA A 315 -10.95 -14.89 4.43
N LEU A 316 -11.26 -15.52 5.58
CA LEU A 316 -10.34 -15.59 6.72
C LEU A 316 -9.06 -16.36 6.34
N ALA A 317 -9.17 -17.50 5.65
CA ALA A 317 -8.01 -18.26 5.19
C ALA A 317 -7.11 -17.42 4.26
N GLY A 318 -7.70 -16.73 3.28
CA GLY A 318 -6.98 -15.82 2.39
C GLY A 318 -6.32 -14.66 3.13
N TYR A 319 -6.99 -14.11 4.14
CA TYR A 319 -6.44 -13.05 4.99
C TYR A 319 -5.20 -13.54 5.76
N LEU A 320 -5.32 -14.68 6.45
CA LEU A 320 -4.25 -15.26 7.27
C LEU A 320 -3.02 -15.64 6.43
N VAL A 321 -3.23 -16.26 5.26
CA VAL A 321 -2.12 -16.64 4.37
C VAL A 321 -1.42 -15.40 3.80
N ASN A 322 -2.16 -14.33 3.48
CA ASN A 322 -1.52 -13.07 3.12
C ASN A 322 -0.71 -12.49 4.29
N GLY A 323 -1.22 -12.61 5.52
CA GLY A 323 -0.54 -12.19 6.75
C GLY A 323 0.84 -12.82 6.98
N LEU A 324 1.18 -13.92 6.27
CA LEU A 324 2.53 -14.51 6.34
C LEU A 324 3.60 -13.63 5.64
N VAL A 325 3.20 -12.85 4.63
CA VAL A 325 4.11 -12.11 3.74
C VAL A 325 3.79 -10.60 3.63
N VAL A 326 2.71 -10.17 4.27
CA VAL A 326 2.34 -8.77 4.44
C VAL A 326 1.87 -8.53 5.88
N SER A 327 1.86 -7.26 6.29
CA SER A 327 1.39 -6.79 7.60
C SER A 327 0.02 -6.11 7.48
N PRO A 328 -1.08 -6.86 7.25
CA PRO A 328 -2.37 -6.27 6.87
C PRO A 328 -2.98 -5.36 7.95
N PHE A 329 -2.55 -5.47 9.20
CA PHE A 329 -3.00 -4.60 10.29
C PHE A 329 -2.43 -3.18 10.23
N ASP A 330 -1.33 -2.94 9.51
CA ASP A 330 -0.86 -1.57 9.24
C ASP A 330 -1.74 -0.82 8.22
N GLN A 331 -2.68 -1.52 7.57
CA GLN A 331 -3.69 -0.96 6.68
C GLN A 331 -5.04 -0.91 7.41
N PRO A 332 -5.54 0.27 7.82
CA PRO A 332 -6.77 0.38 8.61
C PRO A 332 -7.98 -0.30 7.98
N ARG A 333 -8.09 -0.25 6.64
CA ARG A 333 -9.20 -0.89 5.89
C ARG A 333 -9.15 -2.42 5.97
N LEU A 334 -7.96 -3.01 5.87
CA LEU A 334 -7.80 -4.47 5.95
C LEU A 334 -7.96 -4.96 7.39
N ALA A 335 -7.42 -4.23 8.35
CA ALA A 335 -7.63 -4.48 9.78
C ALA A 335 -9.14 -4.46 10.12
N MET A 336 -9.87 -3.43 9.67
CA MET A 336 -11.31 -3.32 9.87
C MET A 336 -12.06 -4.54 9.32
N LEU A 337 -11.75 -4.98 8.08
CA LEU A 337 -12.39 -6.16 7.49
C LEU A 337 -12.15 -7.42 8.33
N PHE A 338 -10.93 -7.62 8.83
CA PHE A 338 -10.63 -8.73 9.75
C PHE A 338 -11.48 -8.66 11.03
N TYR A 339 -11.52 -7.51 11.70
CA TYR A 339 -12.30 -7.37 12.93
C TYR A 339 -13.81 -7.52 12.69
N LEU A 340 -14.32 -7.07 11.54
CA LEU A 340 -15.72 -7.30 11.15
C LEU A 340 -16.03 -8.79 10.99
N ILE A 341 -15.14 -9.55 10.34
CA ILE A 341 -15.29 -11.02 10.19
C ILE A 341 -15.35 -11.67 11.58
N CYS A 342 -14.43 -11.33 12.48
CA CYS A 342 -14.41 -11.85 13.84
C CYS A 342 -15.68 -11.49 14.61
N PHE A 343 -16.13 -10.24 14.50
CA PHE A 343 -17.36 -9.75 15.13
C PHE A 343 -18.61 -10.51 14.66
N PHE A 344 -18.73 -10.81 13.36
CA PHE A 344 -19.85 -11.59 12.83
C PHE A 344 -19.93 -13.01 13.42
N VAL A 345 -18.79 -13.67 13.63
CA VAL A 345 -18.77 -15.00 14.26
C VAL A 345 -19.17 -14.91 15.71
N ILE A 346 -18.61 -13.95 16.45
CA ILE A 346 -18.91 -13.73 17.86
C ILE A 346 -20.41 -13.50 18.04
N LEU A 347 -21.02 -12.59 17.27
CA LEU A 347 -22.47 -12.34 17.34
C LEU A 347 -23.30 -13.59 17.08
N LYS A 348 -22.91 -14.42 16.10
CA LYS A 348 -23.62 -15.67 15.80
C LYS A 348 -23.40 -16.75 16.86
N PHE A 349 -22.21 -16.82 17.45
CA PHE A 349 -21.88 -17.74 18.52
C PHE A 349 -22.71 -17.44 19.78
N PHE A 350 -22.85 -16.17 20.14
CA PHE A 350 -23.63 -15.75 21.32
C PHE A 350 -25.15 -15.74 21.08
N ARG A 351 -25.63 -15.58 19.84
CA ARG A 351 -27.06 -15.71 19.51
C ARG A 351 -27.56 -17.15 19.39
N GLY A 352 -26.66 -18.12 19.17
CA GLY A 352 -26.99 -19.53 18.96
C GLY A 352 -27.45 -20.31 20.20
N ASN A 353 -27.50 -19.70 21.38
CA ASN A 353 -27.86 -20.34 22.65
C ASN A 353 -29.27 -19.98 23.17
N ARG A 354 -30.12 -19.31 22.39
CA ARG A 354 -31.53 -19.15 22.78
C ARG A 354 -32.34 -20.33 22.23
N PRO A 355 -32.89 -21.21 23.08
CA PRO A 355 -33.88 -22.18 22.63
C PRO A 355 -35.05 -21.39 22.05
N VAL A 356 -35.53 -21.81 20.88
CA VAL A 356 -36.81 -21.33 20.35
C VAL A 356 -37.87 -21.81 21.34
N PRO A 357 -38.67 -20.92 21.97
CA PRO A 357 -39.80 -21.38 22.76
C PRO A 357 -40.76 -22.13 21.82
N GLY A 358 -41.03 -23.37 22.18
CA GLY A 358 -41.90 -24.29 21.44
C GLY A 358 -43.37 -23.92 21.54
#